data_AF-A0A7C3R7U9-F1
#
_entry.id   AF-A0A7C3R7U9-F1
#
_cell.length_a   1.000
_cell.length_b   1.000
_cell.length_c   1.000
_cell.angle_alpha   90.00
_cell.angle_beta   90.00
_cell.angle_gamma   90.00
#
_symmetry.space_group_name_H-M   'P 1'
#
loop_
_entity.id
_entity.type
_entity.pdbx_description
1 polymer ?
#
loop_
_entity_poly.entity_id
_entity_poly.type
_entity_poly.pdbx_seq_one_letter_code
_entity_poly.pdbx_strand_id
1 'polypeptide(L)'
;MISTEHYDVIIVGSGPAGIFSAYELTKLVPGLRILLIEKGKLLEKRICPSRINGDLCYHCTPCNIMSGWGGAGAFSDGKLTFSPEVGGRLNEYITPEEFKEIADYVDRVYLDFGAPSEIFGVDEDKIDDISRRSAKAGLRLIPARVRHLGTEICKEVLARFYSYLSSKIDIIN
;
A
#
# COMPACT_ATOMS: atom_id res chain seq x y z
N MET A 1 -1.64 31.75 -6.82
CA MET A 1 -1.41 32.38 -5.50
C MET A 1 -1.54 31.27 -4.49
N ILE A 2 -0.49 30.99 -3.72
CA ILE A 2 -0.57 30.03 -2.62
C ILE A 2 -1.38 30.75 -1.53
N SER A 3 -2.60 30.30 -1.25
CA SER A 3 -3.35 30.82 -0.11
C SER A 3 -2.57 30.49 1.16
N THR A 4 -2.51 31.42 2.10
CA THR A 4 -1.91 31.24 3.43
C THR A 4 -2.83 30.39 4.31
N GLU A 5 -3.30 29.26 3.79
CA GLU A 5 -4.07 28.27 4.53
C GLU A 5 -3.11 27.64 5.54
N HIS A 6 -3.39 27.87 6.83
CA HIS A 6 -2.65 27.19 7.89
C HIS A 6 -3.16 25.76 7.96
N TYR A 7 -2.25 24.79 7.86
CA TYR A 7 -2.56 23.38 8.10
C TYR A 7 -1.97 22.95 9.43
N ASP A 8 -2.69 22.10 10.15
CA ASP A 8 -2.22 21.53 11.41
C ASP A 8 -1.22 20.39 11.14
N VAL A 9 -1.42 19.66 10.03
CA VAL A 9 -0.54 18.58 9.58
C VAL A 9 -0.34 18.67 8.07
N ILE A 10 0.90 18.54 7.62
CA ILE A 10 1.25 18.40 6.20
C ILE A 10 1.91 17.05 5.99
N ILE A 11 1.35 16.25 5.08
CA ILE A 11 1.84 14.93 4.69
C ILE A 11 2.44 15.05 3.29
N VAL A 12 3.70 14.68 3.14
CA VAL A 12 4.40 14.71 1.84
C VAL A 12 4.53 13.29 1.30
N GLY A 13 3.87 13.03 0.18
CA GLY A 13 3.82 11.74 -0.50
C GLY A 13 2.51 11.00 -0.27
N SER A 14 1.91 10.52 -1.36
CA SER A 14 0.65 9.77 -1.38
C SER A 14 0.85 8.26 -1.55
N GLY A 15 1.98 7.72 -1.10
CA GLY A 15 2.17 6.28 -0.98
C GLY A 15 1.34 5.67 0.15
N PRO A 16 1.42 4.34 0.37
CA PRO A 16 0.67 3.67 1.43
C PRO A 16 0.85 4.32 2.81
N ALA A 17 2.09 4.68 3.18
CA ALA A 17 2.36 5.35 4.45
C ALA A 17 1.63 6.70 4.58
N GLY A 18 1.63 7.54 3.54
CA GLY A 18 0.97 8.84 3.55
C GLY A 18 -0.56 8.72 3.56
N ILE A 19 -1.10 7.80 2.76
CA ILE A 19 -2.54 7.50 2.71
C ILE A 19 -3.02 7.00 4.08
N PHE A 20 -2.33 6.03 4.69
CA PHE A 20 -2.71 5.51 5.99
C PHE A 20 -2.53 6.56 7.10
N SER A 21 -1.48 7.39 7.04
CA SER A 21 -1.31 8.50 8.00
C SER A 21 -2.49 9.47 7.95
N ALA A 22 -2.90 9.87 6.75
CA ALA A 22 -4.08 10.74 6.57
C ALA A 22 -5.36 10.05 7.05
N TYR A 23 -5.57 8.79 6.68
CA TYR A 23 -6.73 8.01 7.12
C TYR A 23 -6.83 7.93 8.64
N GLU A 24 -5.75 7.57 9.33
CA GLU A 24 -5.71 7.49 10.79
C GLU A 24 -5.99 8.85 11.44
N LEU A 25 -5.34 9.92 10.97
CA LEU A 25 -5.54 11.26 11.53
C LEU A 25 -7.00 11.72 11.39
N THR A 26 -7.65 11.46 10.26
CA THR A 26 -9.08 11.81 10.08
C THR A 26 -10.02 11.04 11.01
N LYS A 27 -9.62 9.85 11.49
CA LYS A 27 -10.40 9.03 12.42
C LYS A 27 -10.12 9.37 13.88
N LEU A 28 -8.85 9.52 14.23
CA LEU A 28 -8.40 9.66 15.62
C LEU A 28 -8.56 11.10 16.13
N VAL A 29 -8.42 12.09 15.24
CA VAL A 29 -8.48 13.51 15.61
C VAL A 29 -9.37 14.27 14.61
N PRO A 30 -10.70 14.11 14.70
CA PRO A 30 -11.64 14.80 13.82
C PRO A 30 -11.46 16.32 13.90
N GLY A 31 -11.47 16.99 12.74
CA GLY A 31 -11.37 18.45 12.64
C GLY A 31 -9.97 19.01 12.39
N LEU A 32 -8.92 18.18 12.36
CA LEU A 32 -7.60 18.62 11.89
C LEU A 32 -7.66 19.08 10.43
N ARG A 33 -7.05 20.23 10.14
CA ARG A 33 -6.79 20.67 8.78
C ARG A 33 -5.52 20.00 8.28
N ILE A 34 -5.71 18.98 7.44
CA ILE A 34 -4.63 18.16 6.92
C ILE A 34 -4.44 18.48 5.44
N LEU A 35 -3.20 18.70 5.04
CA LEU A 35 -2.80 18.79 3.64
C LEU A 35 -1.97 17.57 3.25
N LEU A 36 -2.36 16.86 2.21
CA LEU A 36 -1.57 15.81 1.57
C LEU A 36 -1.05 16.30 0.22
N ILE A 37 0.29 16.33 0.07
CA ILE A 37 0.95 16.79 -1.16
C ILE A 37 1.62 15.60 -1.85
N GLU A 38 1.35 15.44 -3.15
CA GLU A 38 2.01 14.47 -4.02
C GLU A 38 2.64 15.20 -5.20
N LYS A 39 3.82 14.76 -5.65
CA LYS A 39 4.49 15.35 -6.83
C LYS A 39 3.99 14.77 -8.15
N GLY A 40 3.49 13.54 -8.12
CA GLY A 40 2.96 12.82 -9.28
C GLY A 40 1.44 12.96 -9.43
N LYS A 41 0.91 12.26 -10.43
CA LYS A 41 -0.48 12.43 -10.86
C LYS A 41 -1.46 11.54 -10.08
N LEU A 42 -2.75 11.83 -10.18
CA LEU A 42 -3.83 10.90 -9.80
C LEU A 42 -3.83 9.65 -10.69
N LEU A 43 -4.37 8.54 -10.17
CA LEU A 43 -4.29 7.20 -10.79
C LEU A 43 -4.69 7.18 -12.26
N GLU A 44 -5.78 7.85 -12.63
CA GLU A 44 -6.34 7.84 -13.98
C GLU A 44 -5.39 8.49 -14.99
N LYS A 45 -4.53 9.39 -14.51
CA LYS A 45 -3.54 10.14 -15.31
C LYS A 45 -2.13 9.55 -15.25
N ARG A 46 -1.91 8.49 -14.46
CA ARG A 46 -0.61 7.82 -14.31
C ARG A 46 -0.40 6.79 -15.43
N ILE A 47 -0.10 7.28 -16.61
CA ILE A 47 0.12 6.44 -17.80
C ILE A 47 1.62 6.33 -18.10
N CYS A 48 2.19 5.13 -18.05
CA CYS A 48 3.58 4.90 -18.45
C CYS A 48 3.67 4.61 -19.96
N PRO A 49 4.33 5.46 -20.77
CA PRO A 49 4.43 5.25 -22.22
C PRO A 49 5.08 3.92 -22.59
N SER A 50 6.09 3.49 -21.82
CA SER A 50 6.76 2.19 -22.01
C SER A 50 5.79 1.00 -21.88
N ARG A 51 4.80 1.06 -20.96
CA ARG A 51 3.79 0.00 -20.82
C ARG A 51 2.78 -0.03 -21.97
N ILE A 52 2.56 1.11 -22.63
CA ILE A 52 1.65 1.20 -23.79
C ILE A 52 2.37 0.75 -25.06
N ASN A 53 3.57 1.27 -25.27
CA ASN A 53 4.29 1.07 -26.52
C ASN A 53 5.01 -0.28 -26.58
N GLY A 54 5.27 -0.92 -25.42
CA GLY A 54 6.07 -2.14 -25.35
C GLY A 54 7.57 -1.88 -25.46
N ASP A 55 8.00 -0.64 -25.25
CA ASP A 55 9.37 -0.16 -25.47
C ASP A 55 10.14 0.08 -24.16
N LEU A 56 11.40 0.50 -24.28
CA LEU A 56 12.25 0.88 -23.15
C LEU A 56 11.67 2.03 -22.31
N CYS A 57 12.16 2.17 -21.08
CA CYS A 57 11.74 3.21 -20.15
C CYS A 57 12.02 4.63 -20.71
N TYR A 58 11.01 5.51 -20.65
CA TYR A 58 11.10 6.90 -21.13
C TYR A 58 11.60 7.90 -20.06
N HIS A 59 11.99 7.42 -18.87
CA HIS A 59 12.52 8.26 -17.78
C HIS A 59 11.68 9.51 -17.47
N CYS A 60 10.35 9.35 -17.35
CA CYS A 60 9.44 10.45 -17.05
C CYS A 60 9.81 11.16 -15.74
N THR A 61 9.61 12.49 -15.69
CA THR A 61 9.86 13.33 -14.51
C THR A 61 8.59 14.08 -14.11
N PRO A 62 7.92 13.73 -13.00
CA PRO A 62 8.15 12.53 -12.17
C PRO A 62 7.70 11.23 -12.87
N CYS A 63 8.21 10.09 -12.41
CA CYS A 63 7.89 8.79 -13.01
C CYS A 63 6.44 8.38 -12.74
N ASN A 64 5.66 8.09 -13.78
CA ASN A 64 4.25 7.72 -13.65
C ASN A 64 4.04 6.39 -12.89
N ILE A 65 5.04 5.49 -12.86
CA ILE A 65 4.99 4.24 -12.09
C ILE A 65 5.38 4.44 -10.63
N MET A 66 6.35 5.32 -10.35
CA MET A 66 6.90 5.46 -8.98
C MET A 66 6.27 6.60 -8.17
N SER A 67 5.63 7.56 -8.83
CA SER A 67 5.10 8.77 -8.20
C SER A 67 3.67 9.05 -8.64
N GLY A 68 2.89 9.64 -7.74
CA GLY A 68 1.44 9.82 -7.87
C GLY A 68 0.64 9.06 -6.81
N TRP A 69 -0.69 9.21 -6.86
CA TRP A 69 -1.60 8.61 -5.87
C TRP A 69 -1.41 7.09 -5.74
N GLY A 70 -1.16 6.61 -4.52
CA GLY A 70 -0.82 5.22 -4.22
C GLY A 70 0.66 4.87 -4.37
N GLY A 71 1.51 5.83 -4.75
CA GLY A 71 2.95 5.67 -4.89
C GLY A 71 3.35 4.54 -5.84
N ALA A 72 4.48 3.88 -5.56
CA ALA A 72 4.95 2.73 -6.34
C ALA A 72 4.03 1.49 -6.23
N GLY A 73 3.25 1.39 -5.14
CA GLY A 73 2.37 0.25 -4.87
C GLY A 73 1.22 0.14 -5.88
N ALA A 74 0.74 1.27 -6.40
CA ALA A 74 -0.42 1.33 -7.31
C ALA A 74 -0.29 0.51 -8.60
N PHE A 75 0.92 0.30 -9.08
CA PHE A 75 1.21 -0.43 -10.34
C PHE A 75 1.97 -1.74 -10.10
N SER A 76 1.93 -2.22 -8.86
CA SER A 76 2.46 -3.52 -8.46
C SER A 76 1.43 -4.63 -8.68
N ASP A 77 1.84 -5.86 -8.34
CA ASP A 77 0.96 -7.03 -8.30
C ASP A 77 0.00 -7.01 -7.10
N GLY A 78 0.12 -6.02 -6.20
CA GLY A 78 -0.84 -5.80 -5.11
C GLY A 78 -0.87 -6.94 -4.07
N LYS A 79 0.30 -7.44 -3.66
CA LYS A 79 0.41 -8.49 -2.64
C LYS A 79 0.61 -7.88 -1.26
N LEU A 80 -0.39 -7.97 -0.39
CA LEU A 80 -0.23 -7.66 1.02
C LEU A 80 0.29 -8.91 1.72
N THR A 81 1.52 -8.83 2.23
CA THR A 81 2.22 -9.97 2.84
C THR A 81 2.23 -9.79 4.35
N PHE A 82 1.58 -10.70 5.07
CA PHE A 82 1.46 -10.66 6.52
C PHE A 82 2.48 -11.57 7.17
N SER A 83 3.75 -11.16 7.10
CA SER A 83 4.86 -11.80 7.80
C SER A 83 5.90 -10.75 8.20
N PRO A 84 6.37 -10.75 9.46
CA PRO A 84 7.39 -9.81 9.91
C PRO A 84 8.78 -10.15 9.34
N GLU A 85 8.94 -11.33 8.72
CA GLU A 85 10.17 -11.79 8.07
C GLU A 85 10.27 -11.32 6.60
N VAL A 86 9.27 -10.59 6.08
CA VAL A 86 9.23 -10.09 4.69
C VAL A 86 9.13 -8.57 4.65
N GLY A 87 9.93 -7.92 3.79
CA GLY A 87 9.76 -6.50 3.44
C GLY A 87 10.45 -5.49 4.36
N GLY A 88 11.30 -5.91 5.30
CA GLY A 88 12.09 -5.00 6.13
C GLY A 88 12.69 -5.65 7.38
N ARG A 89 12.91 -4.83 8.42
CA ARG A 89 13.45 -5.23 9.73
C ARG A 89 12.43 -4.96 10.84
N LEU A 90 11.13 -5.03 10.54
CA LEU A 90 10.07 -4.63 11.46
C LEU A 90 10.08 -5.46 12.75
N ASN A 91 10.45 -6.74 12.65
CA ASN A 91 10.69 -7.66 13.76
C ASN A 91 11.78 -7.20 14.75
N GLU A 92 12.61 -6.22 14.40
CA GLU A 92 13.59 -5.63 15.32
C GLU A 92 13.02 -4.50 16.18
N TYR A 93 11.83 -4.00 15.82
CA TYR A 93 11.21 -2.84 16.48
C TYR A 93 9.94 -3.19 17.25
N ILE A 94 9.25 -4.28 16.88
CA ILE A 94 8.00 -4.69 17.51
C ILE A 94 7.97 -6.19 17.76
N THR A 95 7.18 -6.60 18.74
CA THR A 95 6.94 -8.00 19.09
C THR A 95 6.10 -8.71 18.01
N PRO A 96 6.15 -10.05 17.92
CA PRO A 96 5.28 -10.82 17.04
C PRO A 96 3.78 -10.55 17.29
N GLU A 97 3.40 -10.35 18.55
CA GLU A 97 2.02 -10.06 18.95
C GLU A 97 1.58 -8.69 18.44
N GLU A 98 2.38 -7.64 18.65
CA GLU A 98 2.11 -6.29 18.13
C GLU A 98 2.05 -6.29 16.59
N PHE A 99 2.97 -7.01 15.92
CA PHE A 99 2.93 -7.16 14.47
C PHE A 99 1.61 -7.74 14.01
N LYS A 100 1.14 -8.81 14.67
CA LYS A 100 -0.10 -9.48 14.32
C LYS A 100 -1.29 -8.53 14.47
N GLU A 101 -1.37 -7.79 15.57
CA GLU A 101 -2.45 -6.82 15.81
C GLU A 101 -2.48 -5.70 14.75
N ILE A 102 -1.32 -5.14 14.42
CA ILE A 102 -1.19 -4.11 13.37
C ILE A 102 -1.53 -4.68 11.99
N ALA A 103 -1.02 -5.87 11.67
CA ALA A 103 -1.27 -6.56 10.41
C ALA A 103 -2.77 -6.84 10.21
N ASP A 104 -3.44 -7.38 11.23
CA ASP A 104 -4.88 -7.67 11.20
C ASP A 104 -5.71 -6.38 11.14
N TYR A 105 -5.24 -5.27 11.73
CA TYR A 105 -5.86 -3.95 11.56
C TYR A 105 -5.73 -3.44 10.12
N VAL A 106 -4.52 -3.41 9.57
CA VAL A 106 -4.27 -2.96 8.20
C VAL A 106 -5.07 -3.80 7.21
N ASP A 107 -5.11 -5.12 7.39
CA ASP A 107 -5.88 -6.03 6.55
C ASP A 107 -7.38 -5.69 6.55
N ARG A 108 -7.97 -5.44 7.73
CA ARG A 108 -9.36 -5.02 7.86
C ARG A 108 -9.64 -3.71 7.15
N VAL A 109 -8.76 -2.72 7.27
CA VAL A 109 -8.91 -1.46 6.55
C VAL A 109 -8.91 -1.72 5.03
N TYR A 110 -7.98 -2.54 4.52
CA TYR A 110 -8.00 -2.90 3.09
C TYR A 110 -9.31 -3.57 2.66
N LEU A 111 -9.88 -4.47 3.49
CA LEU A 111 -11.18 -5.09 3.24
C LEU A 111 -12.33 -4.07 3.21
N ASP A 112 -12.37 -3.13 4.16
CA ASP A 112 -13.37 -2.06 4.21
C ASP A 112 -13.33 -1.19 2.93
N PHE A 113 -12.13 -1.03 2.35
CA PHE A 113 -11.90 -0.33 1.10
C PHE A 113 -12.00 -1.23 -0.14
N GLY A 114 -12.50 -2.46 -0.03
CA GLY A 114 -12.85 -3.31 -1.18
C GLY A 114 -11.80 -4.32 -1.62
N ALA A 115 -10.79 -4.61 -0.80
CA ALA A 115 -9.90 -5.73 -1.07
C ALA A 115 -10.69 -7.06 -1.09
N PRO A 116 -10.25 -8.06 -1.88
CA PRO A 116 -10.90 -9.36 -1.90
C PRO A 116 -10.69 -10.06 -0.56
N SER A 117 -11.64 -10.86 -0.10
CA SER A 117 -11.58 -11.56 1.19
C SER A 117 -10.65 -12.78 1.20
N GLU A 118 -10.29 -13.30 0.02
CA GLU A 118 -9.42 -14.47 -0.14
C GLU A 118 -8.00 -14.22 0.40
N ILE A 119 -7.48 -15.20 1.14
CA ILE A 119 -6.11 -15.25 1.66
C ILE A 119 -5.43 -16.52 1.16
N PHE A 120 -4.22 -16.37 0.66
CA PHE A 120 -3.35 -17.45 0.23
C PHE A 120 -2.28 -17.77 1.30
N GLY A 121 -1.71 -18.97 1.23
CA GLY A 121 -0.64 -19.39 2.15
C GLY A 121 -1.14 -19.71 3.56
N VAL A 122 -2.32 -20.33 3.67
CA VAL A 122 -2.95 -20.76 4.95
C VAL A 122 -3.12 -22.27 5.08
N ASP A 123 -2.81 -23.04 4.02
CA ASP A 123 -2.91 -24.50 4.02
C ASP A 123 -1.66 -25.08 4.71
N GLU A 124 -1.79 -25.41 5.99
CA GLU A 124 -0.68 -25.88 6.84
C GLU A 124 -0.05 -27.17 6.30
N ASP A 125 -0.85 -28.12 5.82
CA ASP A 125 -0.35 -29.38 5.26
C ASP A 125 0.53 -29.14 4.02
N LYS A 126 0.11 -28.25 3.12
CA LYS A 126 0.92 -27.86 1.95
C LYS A 126 2.17 -27.10 2.35
N ILE A 127 2.05 -26.19 3.33
CA ILE A 127 3.19 -25.41 3.83
C ILE A 127 4.25 -26.36 4.42
N ASP A 128 3.83 -27.35 5.20
CA ASP A 128 4.72 -28.31 5.83
C ASP A 128 5.40 -29.22 4.79
N ASP A 129 4.66 -29.72 3.78
CA ASP A 129 5.28 -30.50 2.70
C ASP A 129 6.33 -29.68 1.93
N ILE A 130 6.01 -28.44 1.55
CA ILE A 130 6.95 -27.55 0.84
C ILE A 130 8.13 -27.19 1.74
N SER A 131 7.91 -26.97 3.04
CA SER A 131 8.98 -26.68 4.01
C SER A 131 9.94 -27.86 4.12
N ARG A 132 9.41 -29.08 4.23
CA ARG A 132 10.21 -30.31 4.27
C ARG A 132 11.00 -30.52 2.98
N ARG A 133 10.39 -30.25 1.82
CA ARG A 133 11.07 -30.34 0.52
C ARG A 133 12.16 -29.28 0.37
N SER A 134 11.89 -28.05 0.80
CA SER A 134 12.86 -26.95 0.81
C SER A 134 14.06 -27.29 1.68
N ALA A 135 13.82 -27.78 2.91
CA ALA A 135 14.90 -28.15 3.84
C ALA A 135 15.81 -29.24 3.26
N LYS A 136 15.23 -30.25 2.59
CA LYS A 136 16.01 -31.30 1.89
C LYS A 136 16.91 -30.75 0.78
N ALA A 137 16.56 -29.60 0.20
CA ALA A 137 17.34 -28.92 -0.81
C ALA A 137 18.29 -27.83 -0.23
N GLY A 138 18.40 -27.73 1.10
CA GLY A 138 19.19 -26.68 1.76
C GLY A 138 18.55 -25.28 1.71
N LEU A 139 17.25 -25.21 1.44
CA LEU A 139 16.47 -23.97 1.39
C LEU A 139 15.59 -23.84 2.63
N ARG A 140 15.34 -22.60 3.08
CA ARG A 140 14.36 -22.29 4.13
C ARG A 140 13.13 -21.65 3.49
N LEU A 141 11.96 -22.25 3.68
CA LEU A 141 10.69 -21.61 3.35
C LEU A 141 10.36 -20.58 4.44
N ILE A 142 9.98 -19.37 4.02
CA ILE A 142 9.35 -18.38 4.90
C ILE A 142 7.86 -18.36 4.54
N PRO A 143 7.00 -19.06 5.30
CA PRO A 143 5.57 -19.02 5.04
C PRO A 143 5.05 -17.62 5.33
N ALA A 144 4.17 -17.13 4.45
CA ALA A 144 3.50 -15.86 4.65
C ALA A 144 2.07 -15.96 4.16
N ARG A 145 1.15 -15.45 4.97
CA ARG A 145 -0.23 -15.20 4.55
C ARG A 145 -0.21 -14.04 3.58
N VAL A 146 -0.84 -14.20 2.41
CA VAL A 146 -0.85 -13.18 1.37
C VAL A 146 -2.27 -12.87 0.95
N ARG A 147 -2.64 -11.59 0.95
CA ARG A 147 -3.80 -11.10 0.21
C ARG A 147 -3.34 -10.61 -1.15
N HIS A 148 -3.83 -11.24 -2.21
CA HIS A 148 -3.52 -10.81 -3.58
C HIS A 148 -4.66 -9.96 -4.11
N LEU A 149 -4.40 -8.66 -4.29
CA LEU A 149 -5.31 -7.72 -4.93
C LEU A 149 -5.24 -7.86 -6.45
N GLY A 150 -4.05 -8.08 -7.00
CA GLY A 150 -3.79 -7.83 -8.41
C GLY A 150 -3.82 -6.33 -8.74
N THR A 151 -3.37 -5.98 -9.94
CA THR A 151 -3.24 -4.57 -10.34
C THR A 151 -4.58 -3.84 -10.46
N GLU A 152 -5.64 -4.49 -10.94
CA GLU A 152 -6.93 -3.83 -11.15
C GLU A 152 -7.65 -3.52 -9.83
N ILE A 153 -7.78 -4.50 -8.93
CA ILE A 153 -8.41 -4.27 -7.62
C ILE A 153 -7.58 -3.30 -6.78
N CYS A 154 -6.24 -3.31 -6.92
CA CYS A 154 -5.39 -2.34 -6.24
C CYS A 154 -5.75 -0.88 -6.62
N LYS A 155 -6.01 -0.60 -7.90
CA LYS A 155 -6.45 0.73 -8.34
C LYS A 155 -7.81 1.09 -7.76
N GLU A 156 -8.76 0.16 -7.74
CA GLU A 156 -10.10 0.39 -7.18
C GLU A 156 -10.06 0.71 -5.68
N VAL A 157 -9.30 -0.06 -4.91
CA VAL A 157 -9.09 0.17 -3.48
C VAL A 157 -8.48 1.56 -3.25
N LEU A 158 -7.44 1.92 -4.01
CA LEU A 158 -6.81 3.23 -3.90
C LEU A 158 -7.75 4.38 -4.31
N ALA A 159 -8.62 4.18 -5.31
CA ALA A 159 -9.65 5.16 -5.69
C ALA A 159 -10.70 5.35 -4.59
N ARG A 160 -11.06 4.29 -3.87
CA ARG A 160 -11.95 4.38 -2.70
C ARG A 160 -11.28 5.14 -1.55
N PHE A 161 -9.99 4.90 -1.28
CA PHE A 161 -9.22 5.72 -0.34
C PHE A 161 -9.22 7.19 -0.72
N TYR A 162 -8.99 7.50 -1.99
CA TYR A 162 -9.02 8.88 -2.49
C TYR A 162 -10.38 9.52 -2.26
N SER A 163 -11.47 8.82 -2.60
CA SER A 163 -12.83 9.31 -2.42
C SER A 163 -13.16 9.57 -0.95
N TYR A 164 -12.71 8.68 -0.05
CA TYR A 164 -12.88 8.88 1.39
C TYR A 164 -12.12 10.10 1.91
N LEU A 165 -10.84 10.26 1.51
CA LEU A 165 -9.94 11.30 2.03
C LEU A 165 -10.22 12.69 1.43
N SER A 166 -10.48 12.78 0.13
CA SER A 166 -10.77 14.06 -0.55
C SER A 166 -12.02 14.77 -0.03
N SER A 167 -12.92 14.06 0.65
CA SER A 167 -14.06 14.66 1.35
C SER A 167 -13.74 15.25 2.73
N LYS A 168 -12.51 15.06 3.23
CA LYS A 168 -12.11 15.36 4.63
C LYS A 168 -10.83 16.17 4.73
N ILE A 169 -9.95 16.08 3.74
CA ILE A 169 -8.63 16.72 3.74
C ILE A 169 -8.37 17.34 2.38
N ASP A 170 -7.43 18.29 2.34
CA ASP A 170 -6.95 18.84 1.09
C ASP A 170 -5.88 17.94 0.48
N ILE A 171 -6.02 17.66 -0.82
CA ILE A 171 -5.07 16.84 -1.58
C ILE A 171 -4.60 17.65 -2.78
N ILE A 172 -3.28 17.81 -2.89
CA ILE A 172 -2.63 18.53 -4.00
C ILE A 172 -1.69 17.57 -4.72
N ASN A 173 -1.72 17.60 -6.06
CA ASN A 173 -0.99 16.71 -6.97
C ASN A 173 -0.32 17.49 -8.10
#